data_AF-B4H3F8-F1
#
_entry.id   AF-B4H3F8-F1
#
_cell.length_a   1.000
_cell.length_b   1.000
_cell.length_c   1.000
_cell.angle_alpha   90.00
_cell.angle_beta   90.00
_cell.angle_gamma   90.00
#
_symmetry.space_group_name_H-M   'P 1'
#
loop_
_entity.id
_entity.type
_entity.pdbx_description
1 polymer ?
#
loop_
_entity_poly.entity_id
_entity_poly.type
_entity_poly.pdbx_seq_one_letter_code
_entity_poly.pdbx_strand_id
1 'polypeptide(L)'
;MYNGIGLTTARGSGTNGHVQRNCAFVRPGKKDKDYRSEDDIKKLDAQLNRPPNKEILDHDRKRKIEVKCLEFEEILEKQGRTRRTSNRKWTRSVRS
;
A
#
# COMPACT_ATOMS: atom_id res chain seq x y z
N MET A 1 47.52 7.21 -21.64
CA MET A 1 46.08 7.55 -21.59
C MET A 1 45.27 6.48 -22.33
N TYR A 2 44.27 5.89 -21.68
CA TYR A 2 43.45 4.81 -22.25
C TYR A 2 41.97 5.12 -22.00
N ASN A 3 41.12 5.02 -23.02
CA ASN A 3 39.69 5.41 -22.98
C ASN A 3 39.43 6.82 -22.41
N GLY A 4 40.34 7.77 -22.67
CA GLY A 4 40.20 9.13 -22.14
C GLY A 4 40.50 9.28 -20.63
N ILE A 5 40.95 8.21 -19.96
CA ILE A 5 41.15 8.15 -18.51
C ILE A 5 42.64 7.92 -18.20
N GLY A 6 43.12 8.54 -17.11
CA GLY A 6 44.49 8.40 -16.61
C GLY A 6 45.47 9.45 -17.15
N LEU A 7 46.76 9.25 -16.85
CA LEU A 7 47.83 10.16 -17.24
C LEU A 7 48.23 9.98 -18.72
N THR A 8 48.68 11.07 -19.35
CA THR A 8 49.27 11.07 -20.70
C THR A 8 50.64 10.38 -20.69
N THR A 9 51.47 10.70 -19.69
CA THR A 9 52.74 10.03 -19.40
C THR A 9 52.96 9.91 -17.88
N ALA A 10 53.65 8.86 -17.45
CA ALA A 10 54.07 8.71 -16.04
C ALA A 10 55.29 9.58 -15.70
N ARG A 11 55.98 10.14 -16.70
CA ARG A 11 57.11 11.05 -16.48
C ARG A 11 56.60 12.39 -15.92
N GLY A 12 57.17 12.82 -14.80
CA GLY A 12 56.80 14.06 -14.14
C GLY A 12 55.60 13.94 -13.18
N SER A 13 54.92 12.78 -13.10
CA SER A 13 53.86 12.55 -12.10
C SER A 13 54.39 12.08 -10.74
N GLY A 14 55.69 11.76 -10.65
CA GLY A 14 56.31 11.25 -9.42
C GLY A 14 55.83 9.86 -9.00
N THR A 15 55.12 9.14 -9.87
CA THR A 15 54.53 7.81 -9.60
C THR A 15 54.70 6.89 -10.82
N ASN A 16 54.34 5.61 -10.67
CA ASN A 16 54.40 4.63 -11.76
C ASN A 16 53.28 4.79 -12.81
N GLY A 17 52.31 5.68 -12.60
CA GLY A 17 51.19 5.90 -13.51
C GLY A 17 50.12 4.80 -13.52
N HIS A 18 50.04 3.97 -12.46
CA HIS A 18 49.01 2.92 -12.35
C HIS A 18 47.61 3.52 -12.16
N VAL A 19 46.65 3.07 -12.98
CA VAL A 19 45.27 3.57 -12.96
C VAL A 19 44.33 2.42 -12.63
N GLN A 20 43.54 2.58 -11.55
CA GLN A 20 42.52 1.61 -11.15
C GLN A 20 41.12 2.19 -11.39
N ARG A 21 40.16 1.30 -11.68
CA ARG A 21 38.75 1.69 -11.74
C ARG A 21 38.21 1.95 -10.33
N ASN A 22 37.28 2.90 -10.21
CA ASN A 22 36.54 3.09 -8.97
C ASN A 22 35.52 1.94 -8.76
N CYS A 23 35.67 1.19 -7.66
CA CYS A 23 34.77 0.09 -7.29
C CYS A 23 33.45 0.56 -6.66
N ALA A 24 33.42 1.77 -6.08
CA ALA A 24 32.23 2.38 -5.50
C ALA A 24 31.43 3.23 -6.51
N PHE A 25 31.88 3.30 -7.77
CA PHE A 25 31.19 4.07 -8.78
C PHE A 25 29.90 3.38 -9.23
N VAL A 26 28.77 3.92 -8.79
CA VAL A 26 27.44 3.53 -9.28
C VAL A 26 27.21 4.20 -10.62
N ARG A 27 27.00 3.39 -11.67
CA ARG A 27 26.66 3.91 -12.99
C ARG A 27 25.30 4.61 -12.92
N PRO A 28 25.18 5.88 -13.35
CA PRO A 28 23.87 6.49 -13.46
C PRO A 28 23.02 5.65 -14.40
N GLY A 29 21.82 5.26 -13.94
CA GLY A 29 20.85 4.54 -14.76
C GLY A 29 20.52 5.33 -16.03
N LYS A 30 20.03 4.64 -17.07
CA LYS A 30 19.44 5.35 -18.21
C LYS A 30 18.35 6.26 -17.66
N LYS A 31 18.40 7.55 -18.01
CA LYS A 31 17.24 8.43 -17.82
C LYS A 31 16.14 7.84 -18.70
N ASP A 32 15.21 7.11 -18.10
CA ASP A 32 14.03 6.69 -18.82
C ASP A 32 13.38 7.94 -19.40
N LYS A 33 13.15 7.92 -20.71
CA LYS A 33 12.46 9.01 -21.38
C LYS A 33 11.04 9.02 -20.83
N ASP A 34 10.60 10.18 -20.36
CA ASP A 34 9.31 10.43 -19.71
C ASP A 34 8.10 10.33 -20.68
N TYR A 35 8.16 9.44 -21.68
CA TYR A 35 7.00 9.11 -22.51
C TYR A 35 6.30 7.91 -21.87
N ARG A 36 5.43 8.18 -20.90
CA ARG A 36 4.42 7.18 -20.52
C ARG A 36 3.54 6.94 -21.74
N SER A 37 3.52 5.72 -22.24
CA SER A 37 2.61 5.33 -23.32
C SER A 37 1.17 5.56 -22.87
N GLU A 38 0.23 5.79 -23.79
CA GLU A 38 -1.20 5.83 -23.45
C GLU A 38 -1.65 4.56 -22.71
N ASP A 39 -1.02 3.42 -23.00
CA ASP A 39 -1.25 2.17 -22.29
C ASP A 39 -0.79 2.20 -20.83
N ASP A 40 0.29 2.93 -20.50
CA ASP A 40 0.76 3.08 -19.13
C ASP A 40 -0.14 4.02 -18.34
N ILE A 41 -0.71 5.03 -18.99
CA ILE A 41 -1.71 5.92 -18.39
C ILE A 41 -3.00 5.14 -18.09
N LYS A 42 -3.47 4.31 -19.04
CA LYS A 42 -4.65 3.45 -18.84
C LYS A 42 -4.43 2.43 -17.71
N LYS A 43 -3.23 1.85 -17.59
CA LYS A 43 -2.89 0.95 -16.48
C LYS A 43 -2.89 1.67 -15.13
N LEU A 44 -2.36 2.89 -15.07
CA LEU A 44 -2.37 3.70 -13.85
C LEU A 44 -3.80 4.09 -13.43
N ASP A 45 -4.64 4.49 -14.38
CA ASP A 45 -6.05 4.80 -14.12
C ASP A 45 -6.84 3.57 -13.65
N ALA A 46 -6.58 2.40 -14.25
CA ALA A 46 -7.16 1.14 -13.81
C ALA A 46 -6.71 0.72 -12.40
N GLN A 47 -5.48 1.07 -11.99
CA GLN A 47 -5.00 0.83 -10.62
C GLN A 47 -5.65 1.78 -9.61
N LEU A 48 -5.90 3.03 -9.99
CA LEU A 48 -6.60 4.01 -9.15
C LEU A 48 -8.08 3.64 -8.94
N ASN A 49 -8.72 3.07 -9.96
CA ASN A 49 -10.13 2.68 -9.95
C ASN A 49 -10.38 1.24 -9.44
N ARG A 50 -9.45 0.67 -8.66
CA ARG A 50 -9.62 -0.68 -8.14
C ARG A 50 -10.80 -0.73 -7.17
N PRO A 51 -11.77 -1.65 -7.36
CA PRO A 51 -12.94 -1.72 -6.49
C PRO A 51 -12.52 -2.02 -5.04
N PRO A 52 -13.26 -1.50 -4.05
CA PRO A 52 -12.99 -1.75 -2.64
C PRO A 52 -13.00 -3.25 -2.32
N ASN A 53 -12.14 -3.68 -1.39
CA ASN A 53 -12.06 -5.08 -0.99
C ASN A 53 -13.39 -5.54 -0.39
N LYS A 54 -13.96 -6.61 -0.95
CA LYS A 54 -15.23 -7.19 -0.53
C LYS A 54 -15.23 -7.59 0.95
N GLU A 55 -14.11 -8.09 1.46
CA GLU A 55 -13.97 -8.49 2.87
C GLU A 55 -14.14 -7.31 3.82
N ILE A 56 -13.63 -6.13 3.43
CA ILE A 56 -13.78 -4.89 4.21
C ILE A 56 -15.24 -4.45 4.23
N LEU A 57 -15.91 -4.49 3.08
CA LEU A 57 -17.33 -4.13 2.97
C LEU A 57 -18.22 -5.06 3.80
N ASP A 58 -17.95 -6.36 3.79
CA ASP A 58 -18.70 -7.35 4.56
C ASP A 58 -18.46 -7.18 6.07
N HIS A 59 -17.23 -6.87 6.46
CA HIS A 59 -16.88 -6.57 7.85
C HIS A 59 -17.64 -5.34 8.36
N ASP A 60 -17.66 -4.25 7.60
CA ASP A 60 -18.42 -3.05 7.95
C ASP A 60 -19.92 -3.31 8.05
N ARG A 61 -20.46 -4.16 7.17
CA ARG A 61 -21.87 -4.57 7.24
C ARG A 61 -22.18 -5.34 8.51
N LYS A 62 -21.32 -6.29 8.91
CA LYS A 62 -21.46 -7.07 10.15
C LYS A 62 -21.34 -6.18 11.38
N ARG A 63 -20.33 -5.31 11.41
CA ARG A 63 -20.11 -4.37 12.52
C ARG A 63 -21.33 -3.46 12.74
N LYS A 64 -21.94 -2.95 11.66
CA LYS A 64 -23.18 -2.17 11.76
C LYS A 64 -24.33 -2.94 12.39
N ILE A 65 -24.42 -4.25 12.17
CA ILE A 65 -25.43 -5.11 12.78
C ILE A 65 -25.11 -5.33 14.26
N GLU A 66 -23.86 -5.61 14.61
CA GLU A 66 -23.41 -5.81 15.99
C GLU A 66 -23.64 -4.56 16.85
N VAL A 67 -23.31 -3.37 16.32
CA VAL A 67 -23.56 -2.09 16.99
C VAL A 67 -25.05 -1.93 17.30
N LYS A 68 -25.92 -2.19 16.32
CA LYS A 68 -27.37 -2.14 16.55
C LYS A 68 -27.81 -3.15 17.62
N CYS A 69 -27.23 -4.35 17.63
CA CYS A 69 -27.56 -5.35 18.64
C CYS A 69 -27.20 -4.87 20.05
N LEU A 70 -26.01 -4.28 20.21
CA LEU A 70 -25.56 -3.73 21.49
C LEU A 70 -26.43 -2.55 21.94
N GLU A 71 -26.77 -1.62 21.05
CA GLU A 71 -27.69 -0.52 21.33
C GLU A 71 -29.05 -1.03 21.81
N PHE A 72 -29.60 -2.05 21.14
CA PHE A 72 -30.86 -2.67 21.55
C PHE A 72 -30.76 -3.39 22.89
N GLU A 73 -29.65 -4.08 23.16
CA GLU A 73 -29.40 -4.71 24.46
C GLU A 73 -29.37 -3.66 25.59
N GLU A 74 -28.65 -2.55 25.41
CA GLU A 74 -28.58 -1.46 26.37
C GLU A 74 -29.96 -0.86 26.66
N ILE A 75 -30.79 -0.67 25.63
CA ILE A 75 -32.18 -0.19 25.78
C ILE A 75 -33.01 -1.19 26.60
N LEU A 76 -32.86 -2.48 26.35
CA LEU A 76 -33.61 -3.53 27.05
C LEU A 76 -33.16 -3.71 28.51
N GLU A 77 -31.87 -3.53 28.78
CA GLU A 77 -31.30 -3.51 30.14
C GLU A 77 -31.81 -2.31 30.94
N LYS A 78 -31.82 -1.11 30.35
CA LYS A 78 -32.43 0.09 30.97
C LYS A 78 -33.91 -0.09 31.29
N GLN A 79 -34.62 -0.92 30.52
CA GLN A 79 -36.03 -1.29 30.77
C GLN A 79 -36.19 -2.43 31.80
N GLY A 80 -35.11 -2.90 32.43
CA GLY A 80 -35.14 -3.92 33.48
C GLY A 80 -35.49 -5.33 32.99
N ARG A 81 -35.30 -5.65 31.70
CA ARG A 81 -35.69 -6.95 31.14
C ARG A 81 -34.57 -7.99 31.23
N THR A 82 -34.90 -9.19 31.70
CA THR A 82 -33.96 -10.31 31.78
C THR A 82 -33.53 -10.81 30.38
N ARG A 83 -32.25 -11.18 30.24
CA ARG A 83 -31.57 -11.70 29.02
C ARG A 83 -32.39 -12.68 28.17
N ARG A 84 -33.19 -13.53 28.82
CA ARG A 84 -34.06 -14.54 28.17
C ARG A 84 -35.21 -13.93 27.35
N THR A 85 -35.73 -12.78 27.75
CA THR A 85 -36.80 -12.08 27.04
C THR A 85 -36.28 -11.20 25.90
N SER A 86 -35.07 -10.67 26.04
CA SER A 86 -34.39 -9.86 25.02
C SER A 86 -34.11 -10.67 23.75
N ASN A 87 -33.57 -11.89 23.88
CA ASN A 87 -33.25 -12.76 22.74
C ASN A 87 -34.51 -13.15 21.91
N ARG A 88 -35.65 -13.31 22.58
CA ARG A 88 -36.93 -13.69 21.94
C ARG A 88 -37.61 -12.53 21.20
N LYS A 89 -37.38 -11.28 21.61
CA LYS A 89 -37.82 -10.08 20.86
C LYS A 89 -36.85 -9.77 19.72
N TRP A 90 -35.55 -9.96 19.93
CA TRP A 90 -34.53 -9.78 18.90
C TRP A 90 -34.78 -10.69 17.68
N THR A 91 -35.00 -11.98 17.90
CA THR A 91 -35.32 -12.94 16.82
C THR A 91 -36.61 -12.62 16.05
N ARG A 92 -37.58 -11.96 16.70
CA ARG A 92 -38.81 -11.47 16.06
C ARG A 92 -38.59 -10.17 15.28
N SER A 93 -37.75 -9.27 15.78
CA SER A 93 -37.46 -7.98 15.15
C SER A 93 -36.48 -8.08 13.97
N VAL A 94 -35.61 -9.08 13.95
CA VAL A 94 -34.62 -9.29 12.87
C VAL A 94 -35.22 -10.08 11.69
N ARG A 95 -36.36 -10.78 11.89
CA ARG A 95 -37.07 -11.53 10.84
C ARG A 95 -38.21 -10.75 10.16
N SER A 96 -38.58 -9.57 10.68
CA SER A 96 -39.57 -8.68 10.10
C SER A 96 -38.90 -7.53 9.38
#